data_AF-A0A9W9EVB2-F1
#
_entry.id   AF-A0A9W9EVB2-F1
#
_cell.length_a   1.000
_cell.length_b   1.000
_cell.length_c   1.000
_cell.angle_alpha   90.00
_cell.angle_beta   90.00
_cell.angle_gamma   90.00
#
_symmetry.space_group_name_H-M   'P 1'
#
loop_
_entity.id
_entity.type
_entity.pdbx_description
1 polymer ?
#
loop_
_entity_poly.entity_id
_entity_poly.type
_entity_poly.pdbx_seq_one_letter_code
_entity_poly.pdbx_strand_id
1 'polypeptide(L)'
;MQLLPNGNAFINWGYDGMMSEHKPDGTTIFYTGLDSGKYGPGSENYRAFKFDWHAVPFEEPALVAFKEMNGTSLYVSWNGDTETKKWKFYDVQSGGKRVFLGQAARTGFETSLHTKKKAVKVVAEAYNATGHRLVSSPAIETREYRAKLFYA
;
A
#
# COMPACT_ATOMS: atom_id res chain seq x y z
N MET A 1 -17.20 20.94 -11.01
CA MET A 1 -15.84 21.34 -11.42
C MET A 1 -15.09 21.81 -10.19
N GLN A 2 -13.79 21.51 -10.13
CA GLN A 2 -12.85 21.99 -9.12
C GLN A 2 -11.66 22.62 -9.87
N LEU A 3 -11.31 23.87 -9.54
CA LEU A 3 -10.02 24.45 -9.96
C LEU A 3 -8.94 23.98 -9.00
N LEU A 4 -7.81 23.51 -9.55
CA LEU A 4 -6.69 22.98 -8.79
C LEU A 4 -5.63 24.07 -8.54
N PRO A 5 -4.81 23.95 -7.48
CA PRO A 5 -3.78 24.96 -7.16
C PRO A 5 -2.76 25.22 -8.28
N ASN A 6 -2.55 24.26 -9.18
CA ASN A 6 -1.67 24.36 -10.35
C ASN A 6 -2.33 25.05 -11.57
N GLY A 7 -3.56 25.57 -11.43
CA GLY A 7 -4.32 26.23 -12.50
C GLY A 7 -5.14 25.28 -13.37
N ASN A 8 -5.00 23.96 -13.21
CA ASN A 8 -5.79 23.00 -13.97
C ASN A 8 -7.25 22.97 -13.50
N ALA A 9 -8.16 22.53 -14.39
CA ALA A 9 -9.55 22.28 -14.06
C ALA A 9 -9.83 20.77 -14.00
N PHE A 10 -10.30 20.30 -12.84
CA PHE A 10 -10.83 18.94 -12.68
C PHE A 10 -12.35 18.96 -12.83
N ILE A 11 -12.87 18.19 -13.78
CA ILE A 11 -14.28 18.20 -14.16
C ILE A 11 -14.87 16.81 -13.88
N ASN A 12 -16.06 16.84 -13.27
CA ASN A 12 -16.91 15.68 -13.05
C ASN A 12 -18.03 15.66 -14.08
N TRP A 13 -18.13 14.61 -14.88
CA TRP A 13 -19.18 14.34 -15.85
C TRP A 13 -20.14 13.32 -15.24
N GLY A 14 -20.98 13.79 -14.32
CA GLY A 14 -21.69 12.91 -13.39
C GLY A 14 -22.65 11.90 -14.04
N TYR A 15 -23.32 12.31 -15.12
CA TYR A 15 -24.23 11.43 -15.86
C TYR A 15 -23.50 10.28 -16.57
N ASP A 16 -22.25 10.51 -16.99
CA ASP A 16 -21.44 9.50 -17.67
C ASP A 16 -20.52 8.74 -16.70
N GLY A 17 -20.55 9.07 -15.40
CA GLY A 17 -19.69 8.47 -14.38
C GLY A 17 -18.20 8.72 -14.64
N MET A 18 -17.88 9.85 -15.28
CA MET A 18 -16.57 10.16 -15.83
C MET A 18 -15.92 11.38 -15.18
N MET A 19 -14.59 11.39 -15.18
CA MET A 19 -13.79 12.49 -14.64
C MET A 19 -12.64 12.83 -15.59
N SER A 20 -12.29 14.11 -15.65
CA SER A 20 -11.18 14.59 -16.50
C SER A 20 -10.44 15.77 -15.88
N GLU A 21 -9.16 15.90 -16.18
CA GLU A 21 -8.35 17.08 -15.82
C GLU A 21 -7.85 17.79 -17.08
N HIS A 22 -7.94 19.11 -17.08
CA HIS A 22 -7.59 19.97 -18.20
C HIS A 22 -6.60 21.05 -17.75
N LYS A 23 -5.62 21.36 -18.61
CA LYS A 23 -4.76 22.54 -18.46
C LYS A 23 -5.55 23.83 -18.68
N PRO A 24 -5.02 25.01 -18.30
CA PRO A 24 -5.66 26.31 -18.58
C PRO A 24 -5.96 26.58 -20.05
N ASP A 25 -5.19 25.97 -20.97
CA ASP A 25 -5.39 26.06 -22.42
C ASP A 25 -6.47 25.11 -22.97
N GLY A 26 -7.11 24.32 -22.10
CA GLY A 26 -8.13 23.33 -22.46
C GLY A 26 -7.59 21.94 -22.81
N THR A 27 -6.28 21.70 -22.74
CA THR A 27 -5.70 20.39 -23.05
C THR A 27 -6.05 19.37 -21.96
N THR A 28 -6.71 18.26 -22.32
CA THR A 28 -6.95 17.11 -21.43
C THR A 28 -5.64 16.39 -21.10
N ILE A 29 -5.36 16.19 -19.81
CA ILE A 29 -4.17 15.48 -19.31
C ILE A 29 -4.49 14.26 -18.44
N PHE A 30 -5.76 14.09 -18.06
CA PHE A 30 -6.25 12.94 -17.33
C PHE A 30 -7.70 12.68 -17.71
N TYR A 31 -8.07 11.40 -17.82
CA TYR A 31 -9.43 10.97 -18.07
C TYR A 31 -9.65 9.58 -17.46
N THR A 32 -10.77 9.38 -16.77
CA THR A 32 -11.15 8.11 -16.15
C THR A 32 -12.67 8.01 -15.96
N GLY A 33 -13.17 6.83 -15.60
CA GLY A 33 -14.57 6.59 -15.26
C GLY A 33 -14.72 5.50 -14.19
N LEU A 34 -15.87 5.45 -13.53
CA LEU A 34 -16.13 4.50 -12.43
C LEU A 34 -16.27 3.05 -12.87
N ASP A 35 -16.69 2.80 -14.11
CA ASP A 35 -16.82 1.46 -14.67
C ASP A 35 -16.52 1.46 -16.18
N SER A 36 -16.43 0.29 -16.79
CA SER A 36 -16.11 0.11 -18.21
C SER A 36 -16.81 -1.12 -18.79
N GLY A 37 -16.85 -1.20 -20.12
CA GLY A 37 -17.46 -2.32 -20.83
C GLY A 37 -18.96 -2.45 -20.53
N LYS A 38 -19.41 -3.66 -20.17
CA LYS A 38 -20.85 -3.96 -20.00
C LYS A 38 -21.49 -3.29 -18.78
N TYR A 39 -20.69 -2.85 -17.81
CA TYR A 39 -21.16 -2.19 -16.59
C TYR A 39 -21.00 -0.66 -16.62
N GLY A 40 -20.34 -0.13 -17.66
CA GLY A 40 -20.22 1.30 -17.89
C GLY A 40 -21.57 2.03 -18.03
N PRO A 41 -22.50 1.55 -18.88
CA PRO A 41 -23.79 2.22 -19.06
C PRO A 41 -24.59 2.31 -17.75
N GLY A 42 -24.97 3.53 -17.36
CA GLY A 42 -25.72 3.81 -16.13
C GLY A 42 -24.85 3.96 -14.87
N SER A 43 -23.53 3.85 -15.00
CA SER A 43 -22.62 4.26 -13.93
C SER A 43 -22.62 5.78 -13.84
N GLU A 44 -23.25 6.30 -12.80
CA GLU A 44 -23.35 7.73 -12.54
C GLU A 44 -22.60 8.10 -11.26
N ASN A 45 -22.20 9.36 -11.14
CA ASN A 45 -21.67 9.88 -9.90
C ASN A 45 -22.06 11.35 -9.68
N TYR A 46 -22.38 11.68 -8.43
CA TYR A 46 -22.86 13.02 -8.10
C TYR A 46 -21.73 14.07 -8.12
N ARG A 47 -20.55 13.74 -7.56
CA ARG A 47 -19.39 14.62 -7.47
C ARG A 47 -18.09 13.83 -7.55
N ALA A 48 -17.04 14.50 -7.98
CA ALA A 48 -15.67 14.02 -7.89
C ALA A 48 -14.74 15.19 -7.53
N PHE A 49 -13.68 14.88 -6.79
CA PHE A 49 -12.67 15.83 -6.36
C PHE A 49 -11.28 15.21 -6.47
N LYS A 50 -10.28 16.05 -6.68
CA LYS A 50 -8.87 15.69 -6.67
C LYS A 50 -8.15 16.51 -5.61
N PHE A 51 -7.42 15.83 -4.76
CA PHE A 51 -6.61 16.42 -3.69
C PHE A 51 -5.28 15.69 -3.58
N ASP A 52 -4.30 16.36 -3.01
CA ASP A 52 -3.07 15.70 -2.56
C ASP A 52 -3.42 14.87 -1.32
N TRP A 53 -3.45 13.55 -1.48
CA TRP A 53 -3.87 12.64 -0.43
C TRP A 53 -2.68 12.14 0.36
N HIS A 54 -2.60 12.61 1.61
CA HIS A 54 -1.67 12.13 2.62
C HIS A 54 -2.44 11.40 3.72
N ALA A 55 -2.07 10.15 4.01
CA ALA A 55 -2.69 9.34 5.04
C ALA A 55 -1.68 8.43 5.74
N VAL A 56 -1.78 8.46 7.06
CA VAL A 56 -1.16 7.52 7.99
C VAL A 56 -2.32 6.85 8.72
N PRO A 57 -2.69 5.61 8.34
CA PRO A 57 -3.83 4.91 8.94
C PRO A 57 -3.66 4.72 10.45
N PHE A 58 -4.77 4.67 11.18
CA PHE A 58 -4.75 4.37 12.62
C PHE A 58 -4.51 2.88 12.90
N GLU A 59 -5.00 2.01 12.02
CA GLU A 59 -4.79 0.56 12.12
C GLU A 59 -3.30 0.25 12.00
N GLU A 60 -2.82 -0.76 12.73
CA GLU A 60 -1.44 -1.20 12.61
C GLU A 60 -1.21 -1.98 11.30
N PRO A 61 0.01 -1.95 10.73
CA PRO A 61 0.31 -2.75 9.54
C PRO A 61 0.11 -4.25 9.78
N ALA A 62 -0.47 -4.93 8.80
CA ALA A 62 -0.57 -6.37 8.80
C ALA A 62 0.77 -6.98 8.37
N LEU A 63 1.31 -7.89 9.19
CA LEU A 63 2.53 -8.63 8.89
C LEU A 63 2.26 -10.14 8.98
N VAL A 64 2.71 -10.87 7.97
CA VAL A 64 2.80 -12.33 7.99
C VAL A 64 4.20 -12.77 7.63
N ALA A 65 4.64 -13.89 8.22
CA ALA A 65 5.93 -14.48 7.92
C ALA A 65 5.85 -16.00 7.86
N PHE A 66 6.55 -16.57 6.90
CA PHE A 66 6.56 -18.00 6.62
C PHE A 66 7.99 -18.54 6.66
N LYS A 67 8.18 -19.61 7.42
CA LYS A 67 9.43 -20.37 7.40
C LYS A 67 9.53 -21.14 6.10
N GLU A 68 10.70 -21.06 5.48
CA GLU A 68 11.06 -21.78 4.27
C GLU A 68 12.36 -22.55 4.50
N MET A 69 12.69 -23.46 3.57
CA MET A 69 13.87 -24.30 3.67
C MET A 69 15.17 -23.47 3.78
N ASN A 70 15.25 -22.39 3.03
CA ASN A 70 16.41 -21.50 2.90
C ASN A 70 16.30 -20.20 3.72
N GLY A 71 15.26 -20.03 4.55
CA GLY A 71 15.08 -18.79 5.29
C GLY A 71 13.66 -18.49 5.77
N THR A 72 13.27 -17.22 5.69
CA THR A 72 11.96 -16.72 6.07
C THR A 72 11.49 -15.69 5.06
N SER A 73 10.27 -15.85 4.56
CA SER A 73 9.59 -14.88 3.70
C SER A 73 8.63 -14.05 4.54
N LEU A 74 8.73 -12.73 4.43
CA LEU A 74 7.90 -11.76 5.14
C LEU A 74 7.08 -10.96 4.14
N TYR A 75 5.82 -10.72 4.48
CA TYR A 75 4.88 -9.91 3.69
C TYR A 75 4.21 -8.92 4.64
N VAL A 76 4.28 -7.64 4.29
CA VAL A 76 3.66 -6.56 5.04
C VAL A 76 2.76 -5.74 4.15
N SER A 77 1.58 -5.40 4.64
CA SER A 77 0.61 -4.53 3.98
C SER A 77 0.03 -3.55 4.97
N TRP A 78 -0.27 -2.34 4.49
CA TRP A 78 -0.87 -1.30 5.32
C TRP A 78 -1.86 -0.48 4.49
N ASN A 79 -3.14 -0.77 4.68
CA ASN A 79 -4.20 -0.22 3.83
C ASN A 79 -4.42 1.27 4.10
N GLY A 80 -4.49 2.06 3.03
CA GLY A 80 -4.69 3.50 3.12
C GLY A 80 -3.46 4.35 3.45
N ASP A 81 -2.29 3.74 3.67
CA ASP A 81 -1.03 4.48 3.84
C ASP A 81 -0.52 5.06 2.53
N THR A 82 -0.07 6.31 2.56
CA THR A 82 0.59 7.01 1.43
C THR A 82 2.03 7.41 1.73
N GLU A 83 2.43 7.35 2.99
CA GLU A 83 3.68 7.95 3.47
C GLU A 83 4.86 6.97 3.49
N THR A 84 4.61 5.67 3.67
CA THR A 84 5.69 4.67 3.74
C THR A 84 6.42 4.57 2.39
N LYS A 85 7.74 4.75 2.43
CA LYS A 85 8.63 4.51 1.28
C LYS A 85 9.45 3.24 1.43
N LYS A 86 9.71 2.82 2.68
CA LYS A 86 10.52 1.64 2.97
C LYS A 86 10.02 0.91 4.21
N TRP A 87 10.05 -0.42 4.13
CA TRP A 87 9.87 -1.30 5.28
C TRP A 87 11.21 -1.82 5.76
N LYS A 88 11.41 -1.86 7.08
CA LYS A 88 12.51 -2.58 7.72
C LYS A 88 11.95 -3.72 8.56
N PHE A 89 12.60 -4.87 8.51
CA PHE A 89 12.15 -6.08 9.17
C PHE A 89 13.16 -6.53 10.22
N TYR A 90 12.66 -7.00 11.35
CA TYR A 90 13.47 -7.40 12.48
C TYR A 90 12.96 -8.71 13.09
N ASP A 91 13.88 -9.54 13.56
CA ASP A 91 13.62 -10.66 14.46
C ASP A 91 13.73 -10.16 15.90
N VAL A 92 12.73 -10.45 16.71
CA VAL A 92 12.59 -10.02 18.10
C VAL A 92 12.96 -11.21 18.99
N GLN A 93 14.18 -11.16 19.51
CA GLN A 93 14.72 -12.22 20.35
C GLN A 93 14.33 -12.04 21.83
N SER A 94 14.68 -13.03 22.64
CA SER A 94 14.53 -12.99 24.10
C SER A 94 15.13 -11.70 24.68
N GLY A 95 14.41 -11.08 25.63
CA GLY A 95 14.79 -9.80 26.21
C GLY A 95 14.50 -8.59 25.31
N GLY A 96 13.77 -8.75 24.21
CA GLY A 96 13.34 -7.65 23.33
C GLY A 96 14.41 -7.15 22.36
N LYS A 97 15.56 -7.84 22.27
CA LYS A 97 16.63 -7.51 21.33
C LYS A 97 16.12 -7.66 19.90
N ARG A 98 16.26 -6.60 19.10
CA ARG A 98 15.88 -6.58 17.68
C ARG A 98 17.07 -6.86 16.79
N VAL A 99 17.00 -7.89 15.96
CA VAL A 99 18.02 -8.26 14.98
C VAL A 99 17.51 -7.93 13.59
N PHE A 100 18.24 -7.09 12.86
CA PHE A 100 17.86 -6.68 11.51
C PHE A 100 17.88 -7.87 10.53
N LEU A 101 16.77 -8.05 9.81
CA LEU A 101 16.56 -9.09 8.81
C LEU A 101 16.75 -8.59 7.38
N GLY A 102 16.44 -7.31 7.15
CA GLY A 102 16.55 -6.65 5.86
C GLY A 102 15.53 -5.53 5.70
N GLN A 103 15.49 -4.93 4.51
CA GLN A 103 14.57 -3.84 4.16
C GLN A 103 14.13 -3.97 2.71
N ALA A 104 12.95 -3.44 2.40
CA ALA A 104 12.40 -3.41 1.05
C ALA A 104 11.69 -2.08 0.78
N ALA A 105 11.80 -1.57 -0.45
CA ALA A 105 11.05 -0.40 -0.88
C ALA A 105 9.57 -0.77 -1.07
N ARG A 106 8.66 0.14 -0.69
CA ARG A 106 7.23 -0.04 -0.95
C ARG A 106 6.93 0.37 -2.41
N THR A 107 6.47 -0.58 -3.21
CA THR A 107 6.10 -0.35 -4.62
C THR A 107 4.60 -0.50 -4.89
N GLY A 108 3.82 -0.93 -3.90
CA GLY A 108 2.38 -1.13 -4.02
C GLY A 108 1.71 -1.33 -2.66
N PHE A 109 0.58 -2.06 -2.67
CA PHE A 109 -0.18 -2.38 -1.46
C PHE A 109 0.59 -3.28 -0.50
N GLU A 110 1.15 -4.38 -1.01
CA GLU A 110 1.95 -5.33 -0.24
C GLU A 110 3.44 -5.20 -0.59
N THR A 111 4.29 -5.35 0.41
CA THR A 111 5.74 -5.41 0.26
C THR A 111 6.25 -6.73 0.83
N SER A 112 7.12 -7.41 0.09
CA SER A 112 7.73 -8.66 0.52
C SER A 112 9.25 -8.55 0.71
N LEU A 113 9.78 -9.40 1.59
CA LEU A 113 11.21 -9.58 1.79
C LEU A 113 11.49 -11.05 2.12
N HIS A 114 12.44 -11.65 1.41
CA HIS A 114 13.01 -12.93 1.81
C HIS A 114 14.35 -12.72 2.50
N THR A 115 14.56 -13.36 3.66
CA THR A 115 15.83 -13.36 4.39
C THR A 115 16.33 -14.78 4.57
N LYS A 116 17.65 -15.00 4.49
CA LYS A 116 18.27 -16.31 4.72
C LYS A 116 18.24 -16.75 6.19
N LYS A 117 17.88 -15.83 7.10
CA LYS A 117 17.77 -16.10 8.53
C LYS A 117 16.45 -16.81 8.81
N LYS A 118 16.49 -17.83 9.68
CA LYS A 118 15.29 -18.49 10.20
C LYS A 118 14.77 -17.68 11.39
N ALA A 119 13.96 -16.66 11.10
CA ALA A 119 13.37 -15.81 12.13
C ALA A 119 12.24 -16.55 12.87
N VAL A 120 12.05 -16.23 14.14
CA VAL A 120 11.01 -16.85 14.97
C VAL A 120 9.88 -15.85 15.18
N LYS A 121 10.20 -14.69 15.77
CA LYS A 121 9.22 -13.65 16.08
C LYS A 121 9.61 -12.38 15.35
N VAL A 122 8.76 -11.87 14.48
CA VAL A 122 9.14 -10.79 13.56
C VAL A 122 8.28 -9.55 13.72
N VAL A 123 8.85 -8.42 13.36
CA VAL A 123 8.17 -7.12 13.31
C VAL A 123 8.60 -6.36 12.05
N ALA A 124 7.69 -5.57 11.50
CA ALA A 124 7.94 -4.67 10.38
C ALA A 124 7.77 -3.22 10.84
N GLU A 125 8.67 -2.34 10.40
CA GLU A 125 8.62 -0.91 10.68
C GLU A 125 8.54 -0.13 9.38
N ALA A 126 7.59 0.79 9.31
CA ALA A 126 7.41 1.71 8.20
C ALA A 126 8.30 2.94 8.36
N TYR A 127 8.95 3.35 7.27
CA TYR A 127 9.77 4.56 7.21
C TYR A 127 9.34 5.43 6.02
N ASN A 128 9.25 6.74 6.26
CA ASN A 128 8.95 7.73 5.24
C ASN A 128 10.20 8.09 4.40
N ALA A 129 10.05 9.04 3.46
CA ALA A 129 11.12 9.47 2.56
C ALA A 129 12.33 10.11 3.29
N THR A 130 12.13 10.71 4.46
CA THR A 130 13.21 11.33 5.25
C THR A 130 13.90 10.35 6.19
N GLY A 131 13.45 9.09 6.23
CA GLY A 131 13.98 8.07 7.13
C GLY A 131 13.42 8.14 8.56
N HIS A 132 12.34 8.90 8.77
CA HIS A 132 11.60 8.88 10.03
C HIS A 132 10.69 7.65 10.10
N ARG A 133 10.66 6.99 11.26
CA ARG A 133 9.79 5.82 11.50
C ARG A 133 8.36 6.31 11.73
N LEU A 134 7.41 5.77 10.95
CA LEU A 134 5.99 6.08 11.06
C LEU A 134 5.30 5.19 12.08
N VAL A 135 5.45 3.87 11.93
CA VAL A 135 4.75 2.87 12.74
C VAL A 135 5.54 1.57 12.80
N SER A 136 5.19 0.72 13.76
CA SER A 136 5.63 -0.67 13.88
C SER A 136 4.41 -1.57 13.83
N SER A 137 4.47 -2.68 13.11
CA SER A 137 3.47 -3.74 13.25
C SER A 137 3.51 -4.36 14.66
N PRO A 138 2.49 -5.12 15.06
CA PRO A 138 2.62 -6.10 16.10
C PRO A 138 3.75 -7.07 15.81
N ALA A 139 4.35 -7.60 16.86
CA ALA A 139 5.28 -8.72 16.73
C ALA A 139 4.48 -10.02 16.55
N ILE A 140 4.77 -10.77 15.49
CA ILE A 140 4.07 -12.01 15.15
C ILE A 140 5.04 -13.19 15.10
N GLU A 141 4.55 -14.39 15.40
CA GLU A 141 5.31 -15.63 15.24
C GLU A 141 5.31 -16.07 13.77
N THR A 142 6.47 -16.53 13.31
CA THR A 142 6.67 -17.05 11.95
C THR A 142 6.00 -18.41 11.85
N ARG A 143 5.15 -18.58 10.85
CA ARG A 143 4.36 -19.80 10.63
C ARG A 143 5.10 -20.75 9.70
N GLU A 144 4.87 -22.05 9.84
CA GLU A 144 5.30 -22.99 8.81
C GLU A 144 4.56 -22.68 7.51
N TYR A 145 5.26 -22.68 6.38
CA TYR A 145 4.61 -22.56 5.08
C TYR A 145 3.75 -23.80 4.85
N ARG A 146 2.44 -23.68 5.08
CA ARG A 146 1.47 -24.73 4.79
C ARG A 146 0.90 -24.49 3.41
N ALA A 147 1.53 -25.06 2.38
CA ALA A 147 0.85 -25.26 1.11
C ALA A 147 -0.35 -26.19 1.33
N LYS A 148 -1.57 -25.66 1.29
CA LYS A 148 -2.83 -26.39 1.14
C LYS A 148 -3.72 -25.50 0.26
N LEU A 149 -4.32 -25.92 -0.85
CA LEU A 149 -4.58 -27.23 -1.44
C LEU A 149 -4.66 -27.08 -2.97
N PHE A 150 -4.36 -28.17 -3.68
CA PHE A 150 -4.80 -28.41 -5.05
C PHE A 150 -6.33 -28.25 -5.11
N TYR A 151 -6.83 -27.42 -6.02
CA TYR A 151 -8.20 -27.57 -6.50
C TYR A 151 -8.20 -28.72 -7.51
N ALA A 152 -8.93 -29.78 -7.19
CA ALA A 152 -9.35 -30.81 -8.15
C ALA A 152 -10.47 -30.25 -9.03
#